data_AF-A0AAW2TV17-F1
#
_entry.id   AF-A0AAW2TV17-F1
#
_cell.length_a   1.000
_cell.length_b   1.000
_cell.length_c   1.000
_cell.angle_alpha   90.00
_cell.angle_beta   90.00
_cell.angle_gamma   90.00
#
_symmetry.space_group_name_H-M   'P 1'
#
loop_
_entity.id
_entity.type
_entity.pdbx_description
1 polymer ?
#
loop_
_entity_poly.entity_id
_entity_poly.type
_entity_poly.pdbx_seq_one_letter_code
_entity_poly.pdbx_strand_id
1 'polypeptide(L)'
;MEIEIEVISQETIKPSSPTPQSLRKYQLSFLDQIAPPIFMPLVYFYEADSEFSNPRKSNHLKKSLSQVLSRFYPLAGRLVDDLYVDCSDEGAPYVVAVANCSLAQVVTNPVPKNMDKFLPYKVDDVQNLGMAVQVTYFQCGGTAVGLVMSHKIADALSLFLVANTWAAVARNGNYDDVPGPKFEGAKFFPPRDAAGSSPVQEL
;
A
#
# COMPACT_ATOMS: atom_id res chain seq x y z
N MET A 1 7.67 5.15 28.04
CA MET A 1 8.41 3.98 27.53
C MET A 1 8.77 4.27 26.08
N GLU A 2 9.99 3.96 25.67
CA GLU A 2 10.41 4.08 24.28
C GLU A 2 9.98 2.83 23.52
N ILE A 3 9.17 3.01 22.47
CA ILE A 3 8.74 1.93 21.58
C ILE A 3 9.87 1.66 20.61
N GLU A 4 10.44 0.46 20.63
CA GLU A 4 11.43 0.03 19.64
C GLU A 4 10.84 -1.07 18.76
N ILE A 5 11.15 -0.99 17.47
CA ILE A 5 10.72 -1.96 16.47
C ILE A 5 11.98 -2.49 15.79
N GLU A 6 12.14 -3.81 15.83
CA GLU A 6 13.23 -4.53 15.20
C GLU A 6 12.71 -5.20 13.93
N VAL A 7 13.32 -4.89 12.79
CA VAL A 7 13.01 -5.54 11.51
C VAL A 7 13.63 -6.93 11.48
N ILE A 8 12.79 -7.94 11.29
CA ILE A 8 13.19 -9.35 11.22
C ILE A 8 13.50 -9.78 9.79
N SER A 9 12.68 -9.33 8.84
CA SER A 9 12.86 -9.68 7.43
C SER A 9 12.22 -8.65 6.51
N GLN A 10 12.77 -8.55 5.30
CA GLN A 10 12.20 -7.77 4.21
C GLN A 10 12.17 -8.63 2.96
N GLU A 11 11.08 -8.56 2.21
CA GLU A 11 10.96 -9.19 0.90
C GLU A 11 10.07 -8.34 -0.02
N THR A 12 9.92 -8.78 -1.26
CA THR A 12 9.06 -8.12 -2.24
C THR A 12 7.96 -9.07 -2.68
N ILE A 13 6.71 -8.66 -2.49
CA ILE A 13 5.54 -9.46 -2.86
C ILE A 13 5.11 -9.06 -4.26
N LYS A 14 5.14 -10.03 -5.16
CA LYS A 14 4.71 -9.87 -6.55
C LYS A 14 3.24 -10.29 -6.72
N PRO A 15 2.56 -9.81 -7.77
CA PRO A 15 1.26 -10.33 -8.18
C PRO A 15 1.29 -11.85 -8.33
N SER A 16 0.22 -12.54 -7.91
CA SER A 16 0.07 -13.98 -8.09
C SER A 16 -0.13 -14.38 -9.56
N SER A 17 -0.62 -13.45 -10.37
CA SER A 17 -0.77 -13.59 -11.82
C SER A 17 -0.09 -12.41 -12.51
N PRO A 18 0.67 -12.63 -13.60
CA PRO A 18 1.39 -11.55 -14.27
C PRO A 18 0.42 -10.53 -14.88
N THR A 19 0.81 -9.27 -14.84
CA THR A 19 0.10 -8.17 -15.49
C THR A 19 0.14 -8.35 -17.00
N PRO A 20 -1.02 -8.38 -17.70
CA PRO A 20 -1.05 -8.47 -19.16
C PRO A 20 -0.26 -7.33 -19.81
N GLN A 21 0.39 -7.61 -20.95
CA GLN A 21 1.21 -6.60 -21.66
C GLN A 21 0.41 -5.35 -22.04
N SER A 22 -0.89 -5.50 -22.33
CA SER A 22 -1.80 -4.37 -22.63
C SER A 22 -2.06 -3.45 -21.43
N LEU A 23 -1.81 -3.92 -20.21
CA LEU A 23 -1.97 -3.17 -18.95
C LEU A 23 -0.62 -2.72 -18.37
N ARG A 24 0.47 -2.90 -19.11
CA ARG A 24 1.84 -2.60 -18.65
C ARG A 24 2.06 -1.14 -18.28
N LYS A 25 1.26 -0.23 -18.84
CA LYS A 25 1.34 1.20 -18.56
C LYS A 25 0.01 1.71 -18.01
N TYR A 26 -0.01 2.11 -16.75
CA TYR A 26 -1.16 2.81 -16.16
C TYR A 26 -0.91 4.32 -16.21
N GLN A 27 -1.66 5.02 -17.06
CA GLN A 27 -1.54 6.47 -17.23
C GLN A 27 -2.20 7.18 -16.05
N LEU A 28 -1.46 8.07 -15.38
CA LEU A 28 -2.04 8.92 -14.33
C LEU A 28 -2.97 9.97 -14.93
N SER A 29 -4.03 10.29 -14.19
CA SER A 29 -4.95 11.37 -14.52
C SER A 29 -4.38 12.73 -14.13
N PHE A 30 -5.02 13.82 -14.58
CA PHE A 30 -4.63 15.16 -14.12
C PHE A 30 -4.74 15.33 -12.60
N LEU A 31 -5.73 14.68 -11.96
CA LEU A 31 -5.90 14.74 -10.50
C LEU A 31 -4.76 14.03 -9.76
N ASP A 32 -4.31 12.91 -10.32
CA ASP A 32 -3.16 12.15 -9.82
C ASP A 32 -1.86 12.96 -9.96
N GLN A 33 -1.67 13.65 -11.10
CA GLN A 33 -0.50 14.50 -11.35
C GLN A 33 -0.36 15.64 -10.33
N ILE A 34 -1.46 16.28 -9.96
CA ILE A 34 -1.46 17.38 -8.98
C ILE A 34 -1.51 16.90 -7.51
N ALA A 35 -1.68 15.61 -7.27
CA ALA A 35 -1.67 15.06 -5.92
C ALA A 35 -0.29 15.26 -5.26
N PRO A 36 -0.23 15.47 -3.94
CA PRO A 36 1.05 15.63 -3.24
C PRO A 36 1.93 14.39 -3.42
N PRO A 37 3.25 14.54 -3.60
CA PRO A 37 4.17 13.41 -3.68
C PRO A 37 4.45 12.90 -2.26
N ILE A 38 3.49 12.20 -1.65
CA ILE A 38 3.61 11.61 -0.32
C ILE A 38 3.13 10.16 -0.32
N PHE A 39 3.54 9.42 0.69
CA PHE A 39 2.90 8.16 1.05
C PHE A 39 1.72 8.41 1.99
N MET A 40 0.53 7.99 1.60
CA MET A 40 -0.64 7.94 2.49
C MET A 40 -0.47 6.76 3.48
N PRO A 41 -0.37 7.03 4.79
CA PRO A 41 -0.18 5.98 5.78
C PRO A 41 -1.52 5.43 6.32
N LEU A 42 -1.54 4.14 6.66
CA LEU A 42 -2.64 3.51 7.38
C LEU A 42 -2.11 2.39 8.27
N VAL A 43 -2.51 2.34 9.54
CA VAL A 43 -2.11 1.28 10.46
C VAL A 43 -3.34 0.68 11.14
N TYR A 44 -3.48 -0.64 11.05
CA TYR A 44 -4.45 -1.41 11.81
C TYR A 44 -3.78 -2.14 12.96
N PHE A 45 -4.41 -2.14 14.12
CA PHE A 45 -3.96 -2.89 15.29
C PHE A 45 -4.96 -3.98 15.63
N TYR A 46 -4.45 -5.20 15.83
CA TYR A 46 -5.22 -6.39 16.13
C TYR A 46 -4.76 -7.00 17.44
N GLU A 47 -5.72 -7.35 18.30
CA GLU A 47 -5.46 -8.09 19.52
C GLU A 47 -4.86 -9.47 19.24
N ALA A 48 -4.34 -10.10 20.29
CA ALA A 48 -3.73 -11.40 20.18
C ALA A 48 -4.77 -12.46 19.83
N ASP A 49 -4.53 -13.14 18.72
CA ASP A 49 -5.24 -14.35 18.34
C ASP A 49 -4.30 -15.56 18.52
N SER A 50 -4.68 -16.46 19.43
CA SER A 50 -3.92 -17.66 19.78
C SER A 50 -4.08 -18.80 18.76
N GLU A 51 -5.01 -18.73 17.82
CA GLU A 51 -5.26 -19.80 16.85
C GLU A 51 -4.12 -19.96 15.83
N PHE A 52 -3.42 -18.86 15.52
CA PHE A 52 -2.38 -18.85 14.49
C PHE A 52 -1.03 -18.34 15.01
N SER A 53 0.03 -19.10 14.72
CA SER A 53 1.40 -18.65 14.97
C SER A 53 1.79 -17.49 14.04
N ASN A 54 2.73 -16.63 14.47
CA ASN A 54 3.20 -15.49 13.67
C ASN A 54 3.69 -15.89 12.27
N PRO A 55 4.45 -17.00 12.08
CA PRO A 55 4.82 -17.45 10.73
C PRO A 55 3.62 -17.82 9.86
N ARG A 56 2.58 -18.45 10.42
CA ARG A 56 1.35 -18.77 9.69
C ARG A 56 0.59 -17.52 9.30
N LYS A 57 0.42 -16.56 10.23
CA LYS A 57 -0.18 -15.24 9.95
C LYS A 57 0.57 -14.53 8.81
N SER A 58 1.90 -14.46 8.90
CA SER A 58 2.77 -13.86 7.90
C SER A 58 2.59 -14.50 6.52
N ASN A 59 2.66 -15.83 6.41
CA ASN A 59 2.51 -16.51 5.12
C ASN A 59 1.12 -16.28 4.51
N HIS A 60 0.08 -16.26 5.33
CA HIS A 60 -1.29 -16.01 4.91
C HIS A 60 -1.50 -14.59 4.37
N LEU A 61 -0.95 -13.59 5.07
CA LEU A 61 -0.97 -12.19 4.65
C LEU A 61 -0.21 -11.97 3.34
N LYS A 62 0.97 -12.57 3.18
CA LYS A 62 1.76 -12.48 1.93
C LYS A 62 1.02 -13.11 0.74
N LYS A 63 0.43 -14.30 0.93
CA LYS A 63 -0.31 -15.00 -0.13
C LYS A 63 -1.53 -14.21 -0.58
N SER A 64 -2.31 -13.69 0.37
CA SER A 64 -3.47 -12.86 0.05
C SER A 64 -3.08 -11.52 -0.58
N LEU A 65 -1.98 -10.90 -0.14
CA LEU A 65 -1.46 -9.67 -0.76
C LEU A 65 -1.04 -9.92 -2.22
N SER A 66 -0.37 -11.03 -2.50
CA SER A 66 0.01 -11.42 -3.87
C SER A 66 -1.22 -11.53 -4.79
N GLN A 67 -2.33 -12.07 -4.29
CA GLN A 67 -3.60 -12.10 -5.03
C GLN A 67 -4.14 -10.70 -5.28
N VAL A 68 -4.24 -9.87 -4.23
CA VAL A 68 -4.71 -8.48 -4.32
C VAL A 68 -3.87 -7.69 -5.32
N LEU A 69 -2.55 -7.84 -5.33
CA LEU A 69 -1.67 -7.17 -6.29
C LEU A 69 -1.93 -7.56 -7.74
N SER A 70 -2.53 -8.73 -8.01
CA SER A 70 -2.96 -9.07 -9.38
C SER A 70 -4.19 -8.25 -9.82
N ARG A 71 -5.09 -7.94 -8.87
CA ARG A 71 -6.29 -7.12 -9.12
C ARG A 71 -5.97 -5.62 -9.10
N PHE A 72 -5.02 -5.22 -8.26
CA PHE A 72 -4.52 -3.86 -8.12
C PHE A 72 -3.10 -3.73 -8.68
N TYR A 73 -2.92 -4.19 -9.91
CA TYR A 73 -1.62 -4.32 -10.57
C TYR A 73 -0.74 -3.06 -10.60
N PRO A 74 -1.26 -1.81 -10.68
CA PRO A 74 -0.38 -0.64 -10.63
C PRO A 74 0.38 -0.54 -9.30
N LEU A 75 -0.16 -1.07 -8.21
CA LEU A 75 0.49 -1.01 -6.89
C LEU A 75 1.76 -1.87 -6.81
N ALA A 76 1.92 -2.85 -7.70
CA ALA A 76 3.13 -3.66 -7.84
C ALA A 76 4.15 -3.06 -8.83
N GLY A 77 3.84 -1.92 -9.45
CA GLY A 77 4.69 -1.25 -10.42
C GLY A 77 5.61 -0.17 -9.84
N ARG A 78 6.15 0.66 -10.72
CA ARG A 78 6.97 1.84 -10.39
C ARG A 78 6.40 3.10 -11.01
N LEU A 79 6.32 4.16 -10.22
CA LEU A 79 5.95 5.49 -10.71
C LEU A 79 7.07 6.05 -11.59
N VAL A 80 6.71 6.62 -12.74
CA VAL A 80 7.65 7.23 -13.68
C VAL A 80 7.23 8.68 -13.94
N ASP A 81 8.10 9.60 -13.51
CA ASP A 81 8.02 11.05 -13.73
C ASP A 81 6.68 11.71 -13.32
N ASP A 82 5.95 11.15 -12.36
CA ASP A 82 4.58 11.55 -12.01
C ASP A 82 3.59 11.51 -13.21
N LEU A 83 3.92 10.79 -14.28
CA LEU A 83 3.10 10.71 -15.50
C LEU A 83 2.35 9.39 -15.59
N TYR A 84 3.00 8.29 -15.25
CA TYR A 84 2.40 6.96 -15.36
C TYR A 84 3.08 5.99 -14.38
N VAL A 85 2.45 4.84 -14.21
CA VAL A 85 3.05 3.70 -13.51
C VAL A 85 3.47 2.67 -14.55
N ASP A 86 4.76 2.31 -14.58
CA ASP A 86 5.20 1.07 -15.24
C ASP A 86 4.76 -0.09 -14.36
N CYS A 87 3.73 -0.81 -14.80
CA CYS A 87 3.13 -1.94 -14.10
C CYS A 87 4.05 -3.15 -14.21
N SER A 88 5.21 -3.05 -13.57
CA SER A 88 6.36 -3.85 -13.89
C SER A 88 6.36 -5.26 -13.31
N ASP A 89 5.41 -5.52 -12.41
CA ASP A 89 5.38 -6.65 -11.48
C ASP A 89 6.68 -6.79 -10.66
N GLU A 90 7.40 -5.68 -10.47
CA GLU A 90 8.54 -5.66 -9.55
C GLU A 90 8.09 -5.97 -8.12
N GLY A 91 6.86 -5.60 -7.77
CA GLY A 91 6.18 -5.97 -6.53
C GLY A 91 6.24 -4.89 -5.46
N ALA A 92 5.53 -5.15 -4.36
CA ALA A 92 5.43 -4.28 -3.19
C ALA A 92 6.40 -4.75 -2.09
N PRO A 93 7.20 -3.85 -1.49
CA PRO A 93 7.99 -4.18 -0.30
C PRO A 93 7.10 -4.63 0.86
N TYR A 94 7.54 -5.68 1.55
CA TYR A 94 6.86 -6.28 2.69
C TYR A 94 7.87 -6.50 3.82
N VAL A 95 7.65 -5.80 4.94
CA VAL A 95 8.51 -5.81 6.11
C VAL A 95 7.85 -6.62 7.21
N VAL A 96 8.60 -7.51 7.85
CA VAL A 96 8.19 -8.17 9.10
C VAL A 96 9.06 -7.63 10.22
N ALA A 97 8.42 -7.22 11.31
CA ALA A 97 9.09 -6.65 12.46
C ALA A 97 8.51 -7.17 13.79
N VAL A 98 9.22 -6.94 14.88
CA VAL A 98 8.77 -7.20 16.25
C VAL A 98 8.86 -5.93 17.07
N ALA A 99 7.89 -5.70 17.95
CA ALA A 99 7.89 -4.58 18.89
C ALA A 99 8.30 -5.06 20.28
N ASN A 100 9.14 -4.27 20.97
CA ASN A 100 9.60 -4.55 22.34
C ASN A 100 8.55 -4.28 23.43
N CYS A 101 7.28 -4.12 23.05
CA CYS A 101 6.18 -3.73 23.93
C CYS A 101 4.91 -4.55 23.65
N SER A 102 3.89 -4.36 24.49
CA SER A 102 2.55 -4.88 24.27
C SER A 102 1.71 -3.91 23.44
N LEU A 103 0.69 -4.43 22.77
CA LEU A 103 -0.25 -3.61 22.02
C LEU A 103 -0.92 -2.54 22.88
N ALA A 104 -1.33 -2.90 24.11
CA ALA A 104 -2.01 -1.99 25.03
C ALA A 104 -1.15 -0.78 25.40
N GLN A 105 0.18 -0.94 25.49
CA GLN A 105 1.11 0.16 25.74
C GLN A 105 1.14 1.19 24.59
N VAL A 106 0.73 0.78 23.39
CA VAL A 106 0.70 1.63 22.19
C VAL A 106 -0.66 2.31 21.99
N VAL A 107 -1.76 1.57 22.15
CA VAL A 107 -3.10 2.07 21.79
C VAL A 107 -3.85 2.78 22.92
N THR A 108 -3.48 2.55 24.19
CA THR A 108 -4.19 3.18 25.32
C THR A 108 -3.92 4.68 25.43
N ASN A 109 -2.70 5.11 25.12
CA ASN A 109 -2.33 6.52 25.07
C ASN A 109 -1.43 6.76 23.84
N PRO A 110 -2.04 6.83 22.64
CA PRO A 110 -1.28 6.86 21.41
C PRO A 110 -0.51 8.17 21.28
N VAL A 111 0.80 8.07 21.07
CA VAL A 111 1.65 9.21 20.72
C VAL A 111 1.79 9.22 19.20
N PRO A 112 1.29 10.24 18.47
CA PRO A 112 1.26 10.24 17.02
C PRO A 112 2.62 9.94 16.36
N LYS A 113 3.71 10.53 16.86
CA LYS A 113 5.06 10.31 16.35
C LYS A 113 5.55 8.85 16.43
N ASN A 114 4.95 8.04 17.29
CA ASN A 114 5.32 6.63 17.41
C ASN A 114 4.58 5.75 16.38
N MET A 115 3.51 6.26 15.75
CA MET A 115 2.76 5.49 14.74
C MET A 115 3.59 5.23 13.49
N ASP A 116 4.47 6.17 13.14
CA ASP A 116 5.38 6.05 12.00
C ASP A 116 6.31 4.84 12.11
N LYS A 117 6.61 4.37 13.33
CA LYS A 117 7.44 3.18 13.53
C LYS A 117 6.77 1.91 13.00
N PHE A 118 5.44 1.88 12.91
CA PHE A 118 4.65 0.75 12.42
C PHE A 118 4.44 0.78 10.90
N LEU A 119 5.07 1.72 10.20
CA LEU A 119 5.02 1.86 8.75
C LEU A 119 6.36 1.44 8.12
N PRO A 120 6.33 0.84 6.91
CA PRO A 120 7.56 0.44 6.22
C PRO A 120 8.38 1.64 5.71
N TYR A 121 7.73 2.77 5.46
CA TYR A 121 8.34 4.02 4.99
C TYR A 121 7.65 5.21 5.67
N LYS A 122 8.36 6.34 5.77
CA LYS A 122 7.78 7.59 6.27
C LYS A 122 6.91 8.24 5.20
N VAL A 123 5.98 9.09 5.63
CA VAL A 123 5.04 9.82 4.76
C VAL A 123 5.77 10.67 3.70
N ASP A 124 6.89 11.28 4.07
CA ASP A 124 7.71 12.17 3.25
C ASP A 124 8.89 11.48 2.55
N ASP A 125 9.04 10.16 2.72
CA ASP A 125 10.05 9.36 2.03
C ASP A 125 9.57 9.04 0.61
N VAL A 126 9.57 10.06 -0.25
CA VAL A 126 9.04 9.97 -1.62
C VAL A 126 9.84 8.95 -2.42
N GLN A 127 9.24 7.79 -2.66
CA GLN A 127 9.79 6.72 -3.50
C GLN A 127 8.91 6.55 -4.73
N ASN A 128 9.46 5.90 -5.76
CA ASN A 128 8.71 5.52 -6.96
C ASN A 128 7.84 4.26 -6.77
N LEU A 129 7.41 3.94 -5.55
CA LEU A 129 6.66 2.72 -5.23
C LEU A 129 5.15 2.97 -5.26
N GLY A 130 4.39 1.96 -5.70
CA GLY A 130 2.93 2.00 -5.63
C GLY A 130 2.41 1.85 -4.20
N MET A 131 2.88 0.81 -3.50
CA MET A 131 2.57 0.56 -2.10
C MET A 131 3.69 -0.20 -1.40
N ALA A 132 3.66 -0.19 -0.06
CA ALA A 132 4.44 -1.09 0.78
C ALA A 132 3.69 -1.44 2.06
N VAL A 133 4.10 -2.54 2.70
CA VAL A 133 3.45 -3.09 3.90
C VAL A 133 4.48 -3.39 4.98
N GLN A 134 4.11 -3.15 6.24
CA GLN A 134 4.82 -3.66 7.41
C GLN A 134 3.86 -4.44 8.31
N VAL A 135 4.28 -5.63 8.74
CA VAL A 135 3.60 -6.40 9.77
C VAL A 135 4.48 -6.46 11.00
N THR A 136 4.00 -5.92 12.12
CA THR A 136 4.74 -5.87 13.39
C THR A 136 4.05 -6.74 14.44
N TYR A 137 4.79 -7.68 15.04
CA TYR A 137 4.28 -8.53 16.11
C TYR A 137 4.67 -7.99 17.48
N PHE A 138 3.70 -7.88 18.39
CA PHE A 138 3.92 -7.43 19.77
C PHE A 138 4.26 -8.61 20.70
N GLN A 139 4.91 -8.32 21.83
CA GLN A 139 5.24 -9.34 22.85
C GLN A 139 4.00 -10.05 23.41
N CYS A 140 2.85 -9.36 23.45
CA CYS A 140 1.59 -9.92 23.90
C CYS A 140 0.87 -10.78 22.84
N GLY A 141 1.47 -10.98 21.66
CA GLY A 141 0.86 -11.72 20.54
C GLY A 141 -0.06 -10.89 19.63
N GLY A 142 -0.29 -9.62 19.97
CA GLY A 142 -0.99 -8.66 19.10
C GLY A 142 -0.20 -8.38 17.81
N THR A 143 -0.87 -7.79 16.81
CA THR A 143 -0.26 -7.50 15.51
C THR A 143 -0.63 -6.08 15.05
N ALA A 144 0.33 -5.34 14.50
CA ALA A 144 0.08 -4.15 13.71
C ALA A 144 0.28 -4.46 12.22
N VAL A 145 -0.62 -4.00 11.36
CA VAL A 145 -0.50 -4.06 9.90
C VAL A 145 -0.49 -2.62 9.39
N GLY A 146 0.70 -2.14 9.03
CA GLY A 146 0.94 -0.83 8.43
C GLY A 146 1.00 -0.91 6.92
N LEU A 147 0.37 0.05 6.25
CA LEU A 147 0.37 0.22 4.82
C LEU A 147 0.79 1.65 4.48
N VAL A 148 1.54 1.79 3.41
CA VAL A 148 1.75 3.06 2.72
C VAL A 148 1.40 2.91 1.26
N MET A 149 0.79 3.94 0.67
CA MET A 149 0.41 3.97 -0.74
C MET A 149 0.70 5.34 -1.33
N SER A 150 1.28 5.38 -2.54
CA SER A 150 1.59 6.64 -3.18
C SER A 150 0.31 7.43 -3.45
N HIS A 151 0.26 8.67 -2.96
CA HIS A 151 -0.88 9.54 -3.19
C HIS A 151 -1.03 9.94 -4.66
N LYS A 152 0.02 9.76 -5.47
CA LYS A 152 -0.01 9.91 -6.94
C LYS A 152 -0.82 8.82 -7.65
N ILE A 153 -1.16 7.71 -7.00
CA ILE A 153 -1.86 6.58 -7.62
C ILE A 153 -3.25 6.39 -7.01
N ALA A 154 -3.44 6.85 -5.77
CA ALA A 154 -4.64 6.59 -4.99
C ALA A 154 -4.99 7.79 -4.10
N ASP A 155 -6.29 7.94 -3.84
CA ASP A 155 -6.82 8.74 -2.74
C ASP A 155 -7.15 7.87 -1.52
N ALA A 156 -7.67 8.49 -0.46
CA ALA A 156 -8.03 7.77 0.77
C ALA A 156 -9.09 6.68 0.53
N LEU A 157 -10.06 6.90 -0.36
CA LEU A 157 -11.08 5.90 -0.67
C LEU A 157 -10.47 4.68 -1.37
N SER A 158 -9.55 4.91 -2.30
CA SER A 158 -8.80 3.86 -2.99
C SER A 158 -7.90 3.08 -2.02
N LEU A 159 -7.26 3.75 -1.06
CA LEU A 159 -6.50 3.10 0.02
C LEU A 159 -7.39 2.17 0.88
N PHE A 160 -8.56 2.65 1.31
CA PHE A 160 -9.51 1.82 2.05
C PHE A 160 -10.07 0.67 1.22
N LEU A 161 -10.32 0.88 -0.08
CA LEU A 161 -10.75 -0.17 -0.99
C LEU A 161 -9.70 -1.30 -1.06
N VAL A 162 -8.42 -0.95 -1.18
CA VAL A 162 -7.32 -1.92 -1.20
C VAL A 162 -7.24 -2.67 0.14
N ALA A 163 -7.29 -1.95 1.27
CA ALA A 163 -7.26 -2.58 2.60
C ALA A 163 -8.44 -3.53 2.83
N ASN A 164 -9.66 -3.12 2.49
CA ASN A 164 -10.86 -3.93 2.62
C ASN A 164 -10.84 -5.14 1.68
N THR A 165 -10.36 -4.96 0.44
CA THR A 165 -10.21 -6.06 -0.51
C THR A 165 -9.18 -7.05 -0.01
N TRP A 166 -8.05 -6.58 0.52
CA TRP A 166 -7.04 -7.46 1.07
C TRP A 166 -7.55 -8.26 2.27
N ALA A 167 -8.28 -7.63 3.18
CA ALA A 167 -8.92 -8.32 4.29
C ALA A 167 -9.95 -9.36 3.81
N ALA A 168 -10.76 -9.05 2.78
CA ALA A 168 -11.73 -9.99 2.22
C ALA A 168 -11.05 -11.20 1.56
N VAL A 169 -10.01 -10.97 0.75
CA VAL A 169 -9.22 -12.04 0.12
C VAL A 169 -8.49 -12.88 1.17
N ALA A 170 -7.95 -12.26 2.22
CA ALA A 170 -7.36 -13.00 3.32
C ALA A 170 -8.38 -13.88 4.04
N ARG A 171 -9.64 -13.44 4.21
CA ARG A 171 -10.67 -14.29 4.84
C ARG A 171 -11.19 -15.39 3.93
N ASN A 172 -11.55 -15.05 2.70
CA ASN A 172 -12.39 -15.88 1.83
C ASN A 172 -11.62 -16.50 0.65
N GLY A 173 -10.41 -16.01 0.37
CA GLY A 173 -9.61 -16.43 -0.79
C GLY A 173 -10.15 -15.97 -2.14
N ASN A 174 -11.12 -15.05 -2.16
CA ASN A 174 -11.76 -14.53 -3.37
C ASN A 174 -12.12 -13.03 -3.21
N TYR A 175 -12.74 -12.46 -4.23
CA TYR A 175 -13.09 -11.04 -4.29
C TYR A 175 -14.60 -10.79 -4.29
N ASP A 176 -15.40 -11.79 -3.95
CA ASP A 176 -16.83 -11.79 -4.28
C ASP A 176 -17.60 -10.71 -3.51
N ASP A 177 -17.11 -10.36 -2.31
CA ASP A 177 -17.73 -9.40 -1.41
C ASP A 177 -17.23 -7.95 -1.61
N VAL A 178 -16.37 -7.68 -2.60
CA VAL A 178 -15.73 -6.35 -2.77
C VAL A 178 -15.79 -5.82 -4.19
N PRO A 179 -16.03 -4.51 -4.37
CA PRO A 179 -16.07 -3.91 -5.70
C PRO A 179 -14.69 -3.99 -6.38
N GLY A 180 -14.70 -4.10 -7.71
CA GLY A 180 -13.46 -4.08 -8.49
C GLY A 180 -12.88 -2.68 -8.64
N PRO A 181 -11.54 -2.53 -8.70
CA PRO A 181 -10.94 -1.24 -9.03
C PRO A 181 -11.26 -0.83 -10.47
N LYS A 182 -11.32 0.47 -10.71
CA LYS A 182 -11.42 1.05 -12.06
C LYS A 182 -10.21 1.92 -12.34
N PHE A 183 -9.45 1.55 -13.37
CA PHE A 183 -8.24 2.25 -13.78
C PHE A 183 -8.51 3.15 -14.99
N GLU A 184 -9.53 4.01 -14.87
CA GLU A 184 -10.01 4.88 -15.96
C GLU A 184 -9.85 6.37 -15.64
N GLY A 185 -9.11 6.75 -14.59
CA GLY A 185 -8.97 8.15 -14.16
C GLY A 185 -8.56 9.08 -15.30
N ALA A 186 -7.55 8.69 -16.09
CA ALA A 186 -7.06 9.47 -17.23
C ALA A 186 -8.09 9.62 -18.37
N LYS A 187 -9.12 8.78 -18.44
CA LYS A 187 -10.22 8.93 -19.42
C LYS A 187 -11.16 10.07 -19.03
N PHE A 188 -11.40 10.25 -17.73
CA PHE A 188 -12.28 11.30 -17.21
C PHE A 188 -11.55 12.62 -16.97
N PHE A 189 -10.28 12.54 -16.57
CA PHE A 189 -9.41 13.68 -16.31
C PHE A 189 -8.08 13.48 -17.06
N PRO A 190 -8.02 13.81 -18.37
CA PRO A 190 -6.83 13.59 -19.17
C PRO A 190 -5.57 14.23 -18.57
N PRO A 191 -4.42 13.54 -18.58
CA PRO A 191 -3.17 14.10 -18.09
C PRO A 191 -2.78 15.36 -18.86
N ARG A 192 -2.06 16.26 -18.19
CA ARG A 192 -1.37 17.38 -18.84
C ARG A 192 0.09 17.05 -19.00
N ASP A 193 0.69 17.50 -20.10
CA ASP A 193 2.14 17.46 -20.24
C ASP A 193 2.78 18.35 -19.16
N ALA A 194 3.93 17.92 -18.62
CA ALA A 194 4.69 18.68 -17.61
C ALA A 194 5.13 20.08 -18.09
N ALA A 195 4.98 20.37 -19.39
CA ALA A 195 5.14 21.68 -19.97
C ALA A 195 3.79 22.42 -19.99
N GLY A 196 3.60 23.32 -19.04
CA GLY A 196 2.62 24.38 -19.18
C GLY A 196 2.94 25.24 -20.40
N SER A 197 2.38 24.91 -21.55
CA SER A 197 2.22 25.83 -22.67
C SER A 197 1.05 25.36 -23.54
N SER A 198 -0.15 25.86 -23.22
CA SER A 198 -1.12 26.06 -24.30
C SER A 198 -0.56 27.15 -25.21
N PRO A 199 -0.51 26.98 -26.54
CA PRO A 199 -0.33 28.11 -27.42
C PRO A 199 -1.50 29.07 -27.15
N VAL A 200 -1.18 30.33 -26.89
CA VAL A 200 -2.17 31.40 -26.94
C VAL A 200 -2.80 31.32 -28.33
N GLN A 201 -4.10 31.05 -28.39
CA GLN A 201 -4.88 31.25 -29.60
C GLN A 201 -4.90 32.76 -29.85
N GLU A 202 -4.11 33.23 -30.80
CA GLU A 202 -4.23 34.59 -31.32
C GLU A 202 -5.59 34.73 -32.01
N LEU A 203 -6.34 35.73 -31.57
CA LEU A 203 -7.52 36.28 -32.25
C LEU A 203 -7.09 37.24 -33.36
#